data_AF-U6MWS0-F1
#
_entry.id   AF-U6MWS0-F1
#
_cell.length_a   1.000
_cell.length_b   1.000
_cell.length_c   1.000
_cell.angle_alpha   90.00
_cell.angle_beta   90.00
_cell.angle_gamma   90.00
#
_symmetry.space_group_name_H-M   'P 1'
#
loop_
_entity.id
_entity.type
_entity.pdbx_description
1 polymer ?
#
loop_
_entity_poly.entity_id
_entity_poly.type
_entity_poly.pdbx_seq_one_letter_code
_entity_poly.pdbx_strand_id
1 'polypeptide(L)'
;MACELGVYGLAVMGVNLALNAASKGFRVCVGNRTPSKVDAALQMAETQGLREKFVGAKDTKEFVENIKRPRKIIMMVQASF
;
A
#
# COMPACT_ATOMS: atom_id res chain seq x y z
N MET A 1 -5.93 -8.82 10.93
CA MET A 1 -4.65 -9.51 10.65
C MET A 1 -3.67 -8.51 10.06
N ALA A 2 -2.42 -8.54 10.52
CA ALA A 2 -1.37 -7.61 10.07
C ALA A 2 -0.95 -7.89 8.61
N CYS A 3 -0.59 -6.84 7.88
CA CYS A 3 -0.09 -6.89 6.52
C CYS A 3 1.35 -7.43 6.48
N GLU A 4 1.72 -8.06 5.37
CA GLU A 4 3.02 -8.69 5.20
C GLU A 4 4.10 -7.75 4.71
N LEU A 5 3.70 -6.74 3.94
CA LEU A 5 4.55 -5.65 3.47
C LEU A 5 3.75 -4.35 3.37
N GLY A 6 4.49 -3.25 3.41
CA GLY A 6 4.01 -1.90 3.13
C GLY A 6 4.57 -1.36 1.82
N VAL A 7 3.78 -0.63 1.05
CA VAL A 7 4.23 0.20 -0.07
C VAL A 7 3.89 1.65 0.25
N TYR A 8 4.92 2.50 0.38
CA TYR A 8 4.75 3.93 0.64
C TYR A 8 5.13 4.74 -0.59
N GLY A 9 4.20 5.57 -1.06
CA GLY A 9 4.33 6.33 -2.31
C GLY A 9 3.46 5.73 -3.41
N LEU A 10 2.33 6.39 -3.69
CA LEU A 10 1.29 5.88 -4.59
C LEU A 10 1.19 6.71 -5.87
N ALA A 11 2.31 6.86 -6.57
CA ALA A 11 2.29 7.18 -7.99
C ALA A 11 1.91 5.93 -8.82
N VAL A 12 1.94 6.03 -10.15
CA VAL A 12 1.55 4.92 -11.06
C VAL A 12 2.28 3.62 -10.72
N MET A 13 3.61 3.67 -10.55
CA MET A 13 4.40 2.47 -10.28
C MET A 13 4.13 1.88 -8.89
N GLY A 14 3.97 2.72 -7.87
CA GLY A 14 3.73 2.29 -6.50
C GLY A 14 2.39 1.57 -6.34
N VAL A 15 1.34 2.09 -6.98
CA VAL A 15 0.03 1.45 -7.01
C VAL A 15 0.11 0.09 -7.72
N ASN A 16 0.73 0.03 -8.89
CA ASN A 16 0.86 -1.23 -9.64
C ASN A 16 1.67 -2.30 -8.90
N LEU A 17 2.74 -1.91 -8.20
CA LEU A 17 3.51 -2.85 -7.38
C LEU A 17 2.68 -3.41 -6.21
N ALA A 18 1.94 -2.55 -5.53
CA ALA A 18 1.07 -2.97 -4.43
C ALA A 18 -0.04 -3.92 -4.92
N LEU A 19 -0.66 -3.62 -6.07
CA LEU A 19 -1.67 -4.48 -6.69
C LEU A 19 -1.08 -5.82 -7.14
N ASN A 20 0.13 -5.81 -7.70
CA ASN A 20 0.84 -7.05 -8.08
C ASN A 20 1.13 -7.95 -6.88
N ALA A 21 1.55 -7.36 -5.75
CA ALA A 21 1.77 -8.11 -4.53
C ALA A 21 0.46 -8.69 -3.97
N ALA A 22 -0.63 -7.90 -3.99
CA ALA A 22 -1.95 -8.35 -3.55
C ALA A 22 -2.50 -9.49 -4.42
N SER A 23 -2.33 -9.43 -5.75
CA SER A 23 -2.78 -10.49 -6.67
C SER A 23 -2.01 -11.80 -6.48
N LYS A 24 -0.75 -11.72 -6.03
CA LYS A 24 0.06 -12.90 -5.64
C LYS A 24 -0.26 -13.43 -4.25
N GLY A 25 -1.26 -12.86 -3.58
CA GLY A 25 -1.77 -13.35 -2.31
C GLY A 25 -1.18 -12.71 -1.06
N PHE A 26 -0.27 -11.75 -1.21
CA PHE A 26 0.25 -11.02 -0.06
C PHE A 26 -0.77 -10.00 0.45
N ARG A 27 -0.88 -9.86 1.77
CA ARG A 27 -1.64 -8.75 2.35
C ARG A 27 -0.75 -7.49 2.39
N VAL A 28 -1.13 -6.46 1.65
CA VAL A 28 -0.33 -5.24 1.45
C VAL A 28 -0.97 -4.06 2.16
N CYS A 29 -0.19 -3.32 2.94
CA CYS A 29 -0.57 -1.99 3.41
C CYS A 29 -0.03 -0.94 2.44
N VAL A 30 -0.85 0.04 2.05
CA VAL A 30 -0.43 1.17 1.23
C VAL A 30 -0.55 2.46 1.99
N GLY A 31 0.42 3.35 1.82
CA GLY A 31 0.44 4.66 2.44
C GLY A 31 0.97 5.71 1.48
N ASN A 32 0.53 6.95 1.66
CA ASN A 32 1.03 8.08 0.89
C ASN A 32 0.81 9.39 1.67
N ARG A 33 1.69 10.38 1.47
CA ARG A 33 1.56 11.70 2.11
C ARG A 33 0.22 12.37 1.82
N THR A 34 -0.31 12.19 0.61
CA THR A 34 -1.62 12.69 0.20
C THR A 34 -2.66 11.58 0.35
N PRO A 35 -3.63 11.71 1.28
CA PRO A 35 -4.62 10.66 1.56
C PRO A 35 -5.50 10.28 0.37
N SER A 36 -5.84 11.22 -0.52
CA SER A 36 -6.65 10.94 -1.70
C SER A 36 -6.03 9.92 -2.65
N LYS A 37 -4.69 9.79 -2.68
CA LYS A 37 -4.02 8.74 -3.46
C LYS A 37 -4.22 7.34 -2.86
N VAL A 38 -4.41 7.26 -1.54
CA VAL A 38 -4.74 6.01 -0.84
C VAL A 38 -6.18 5.59 -1.20
N ASP A 39 -7.11 6.55 -1.18
CA ASP A 39 -8.50 6.30 -1.58
C ASP A 39 -8.59 5.80 -3.03
N ALA A 40 -7.87 6.45 -3.96
CA ALA A 40 -7.80 6.01 -5.35
C ALA A 40 -7.20 4.60 -5.51
N ALA A 41 -6.14 4.27 -4.76
CA ALA A 41 -5.54 2.93 -4.79
C ALA A 41 -6.49 1.86 -4.24
N LEU A 42 -7.26 2.17 -3.19
CA LEU A 42 -8.28 1.28 -2.64
C LEU A 42 -9.39 1.00 -3.66
N GLN A 43 -9.85 2.03 -4.36
CA GLN A 43 -10.85 1.88 -5.42
C GLN A 43 -10.33 0.99 -6.56
N MET A 44 -9.06 1.15 -6.97
CA MET A 44 -8.43 0.27 -7.97
C MET A 44 -8.28 -1.17 -7.48
N ALA A 45 -8.00 -1.38 -6.19
CA ALA A 45 -7.94 -2.72 -5.62
C ALA A 45 -9.32 -3.38 -5.58
N GLU A 46 -10.38 -2.62 -5.32
CA GLU A 46 -11.76 -3.11 -5.34
C GLU A 46 -12.21 -3.53 -6.73
N THR A 47 -11.95 -2.73 -7.76
CA THR A 47 -12.30 -3.10 -9.15
C THR A 47 -11.55 -4.34 -9.65
N GLN A 48 -10.42 -4.68 -9.05
CA GLN A 48 -9.64 -5.88 -9.35
C GLN A 48 -9.94 -7.07 -8.41
N GLY A 49 -10.91 -6.94 -7.49
CA GLY A 49 -11.25 -8.00 -6.55
C GLY A 49 -10.18 -8.29 -5.49
N LEU A 50 -9.28 -7.32 -5.23
CA LEU A 50 -8.14 -7.46 -4.30
C LEU A 50 -8.37 -6.79 -2.94
N ARG A 51 -9.57 -6.24 -2.71
CA ARG A 51 -9.90 -5.41 -1.53
C ARG A 51 -9.58 -6.06 -0.18
N GLU A 52 -9.74 -7.37 -0.07
CA GLU A 52 -9.47 -8.12 1.17
C GLU A 52 -7.97 -8.16 1.54
N LYS A 53 -7.10 -8.13 0.53
CA LYS A 53 -5.64 -8.20 0.68
C LYS A 53 -4.97 -6.83 0.59
N PHE A 54 -5.76 -5.76 0.43
CA PHE A 54 -5.26 -4.41 0.19
C PHE A 54 -5.79 -3.45 1.25
N VAL A 55 -4.90 -2.99 2.13
CA VAL A 55 -5.21 -2.10 3.27
C VAL A 55 -4.62 -0.73 2.99
N GLY A 56 -5.42 0.33 3.09
CA GLY A 56 -4.93 1.71 2.95
C GLY A 56 -4.81 2.38 4.31
N ALA A 57 -3.71 3.11 4.54
CA ALA A 57 -3.48 3.93 5.72
C ALA A 57 -3.33 5.40 5.33
N LYS A 58 -4.05 6.29 6.01
CA LYS A 58 -4.08 7.73 5.68
C LYS A 58 -3.03 8.54 6.43
N ASP A 59 -2.44 7.98 7.47
CA ASP A 59 -1.29 8.55 8.16
C ASP A 59 -0.16 7.53 8.33
N THR A 60 1.02 8.04 8.68
CA THR A 60 2.25 7.23 8.75
C THR A 60 2.25 6.28 9.95
N LYS A 61 1.61 6.65 11.06
CA LYS A 61 1.52 5.81 12.24
C LYS A 61 0.64 4.60 11.95
N GLU A 62 -0.55 4.84 11.41
CA GLU A 62 -1.47 3.80 10.95
C GLU A 62 -0.80 2.85 9.94
N PHE A 63 -0.04 3.39 8.99
CA PHE A 63 0.70 2.59 8.00
C PHE A 63 1.69 1.62 8.67
N VAL A 64 2.47 2.10 9.62
CA VAL A 64 3.50 1.30 10.31
C VAL A 64 2.88 0.28 11.28
N GLU A 65 1.75 0.60 11.90
CA GLU A 65 1.02 -0.28 12.83
C GLU A 65 0.34 -1.45 12.09
N ASN A 66 -0.09 -1.23 10.85
CA ASN A 66 -0.72 -2.26 10.03
C ASN A 66 0.26 -3.32 9.49
N ILE A 67 1.57 -3.16 9.63
CA ILE A 67 2.59 -4.07 9.06
C ILE A 67 3.19 -4.96 10.14
N LYS A 68 3.22 -6.29 9.89
CA LYS A 68 3.79 -7.28 10.81
C LYS A 68 5.30 -7.05 11.01
N ARG A 69 5.83 -7.44 12.17
CA ARG A 69 7.27 -7.46 12.42
C ARG A 69 7.92 -8.73 11.86
N PRO A 70 9.17 -8.68 11.37
CA PRO A 70 9.96 -7.48 11.05
C PRO A 70 9.32 -6.70 9.89
N ARG A 71 9.28 -5.37 10.00
CA ARG A 71 8.53 -4.52 9.07
C ARG A 71 9.23 -4.43 7.72
N LYS A 72 8.53 -4.82 6.66
CA LYS A 72 9.02 -4.75 5.27
C LYS A 72 8.31 -3.59 4.58
N ILE A 73 9.04 -2.52 4.26
CA ILE A 73 8.49 -1.32 3.63
C ILE A 73 9.24 -1.07 2.33
N ILE A 74 8.50 -0.93 1.23
CA ILE A 74 9.02 -0.52 -0.07
C ILE A 74 8.68 0.95 -0.28
N MET A 75 9.71 1.77 -0.47
CA MET A 75 9.58 3.20 -0.73
C MET A 75 9.55 3.46 -2.24
N MET A 76 8.43 3.96 -2.74
CA MET A 76 8.16 4.26 -4.15
C MET A 76 7.87 5.76 -4.30
N VAL A 77 8.83 6.58 -3.86
CA VAL A 77 8.73 8.05 -3.87
C VAL A 77 9.65 8.64 -4.92
N GLN A 78 9.32 9.83 -5.41
CA GLN A 78 10.18 10.55 -6.34
C GLN A 78 11.52 10.85 -5.66
N ALA A 79 12.62 10.50 -6.34
CA ALA A 79 13.94 10.93 -5.92
C ALA A 79 14.04 12.44 -6.06
N SER A 80 14.51 13.11 -5.02
CA SER A 80 14.89 14.53 -5.09
C SER A 80 16.38 14.57 -5.39
N PHE A 81 16.74 15.04 -6.58
CA PHE A 81 18.10 15.37 -6.99
C PHE A 81 18.15 16.83 -7.44
#